data_AF-A0A8S2WEW4-F1
#
_entry.id   AF-A0A8S2WEW4-F1
#
_cell.length_a   1.000
_cell.length_b   1.000
_cell.length_c   1.000
_cell.angle_alpha   90.00
_cell.angle_beta   90.00
_cell.angle_gamma   90.00
#
_symmetry.space_group_name_H-M   'P 1'
#
loop_
_entity.id
_entity.type
_entity.pdbx_description
1 polymer ?
#
loop_
_entity_poly.entity_id
_entity_poly.type
_entity_poly.pdbx_seq_one_letter_code
_entity_poly.pdbx_strand_id
1 'polypeptide(L)'
;MYAFPLIAKMTAAEYQLPDTWQNKTKDSDQMLYRLKRSSTEYVSCLKQFKLTEVTVSRIERIQNKRCFIQYRAHQIDFKKRLKTNSEKVLFHGCADTAAKSIVERGFDRGYAGTVS
;
A
#
# COMPACT_ATOMS: atom_id res chain seq x y z
N MET A 1 10.01 -6.66 -13.69
CA MET A 1 8.77 -7.05 -14.39
C MET A 1 8.55 -8.55 -14.22
N TYR A 2 8.14 -9.02 -13.03
CA TYR A 2 8.05 -10.46 -12.68
C TYR A 2 6.71 -10.86 -12.00
N ALA A 3 5.60 -10.18 -12.31
CA ALA A 3 4.32 -10.38 -11.61
C ALA A 3 3.32 -11.30 -12.34
N PHE A 4 3.51 -11.60 -13.63
CA PHE A 4 2.52 -12.34 -14.43
C PHE A 4 2.20 -13.78 -13.95
N PRO A 5 3.16 -14.63 -13.52
CA PRO A 5 2.85 -16.03 -13.25
C PRO A 5 2.14 -16.26 -11.90
N LEU A 6 2.31 -15.37 -10.93
CA LEU A 6 1.59 -15.45 -9.65
C LEU A 6 0.15 -14.98 -9.83
N ILE A 7 -0.07 -14.01 -10.72
CA ILE A 7 -1.40 -13.44 -10.90
C ILE A 7 -2.37 -14.45 -11.55
N ALA A 8 -1.88 -15.23 -12.52
CA ALA A 8 -2.68 -16.25 -13.18
C ALA A 8 -3.19 -17.38 -12.25
N LYS A 9 -2.66 -17.48 -11.02
CA LYS A 9 -2.97 -18.55 -10.05
C LYS A 9 -3.98 -18.15 -8.97
N MET A 10 -4.47 -16.91 -8.98
CA MET A 10 -5.41 -16.41 -7.99
C MET A 10 -6.85 -16.49 -8.49
N THR A 11 -7.75 -16.77 -7.55
CA THR A 11 -9.20 -16.74 -7.74
C THR A 11 -9.74 -15.31 -7.75
N ALA A 12 -10.94 -15.12 -8.29
CA ALA A 12 -11.60 -13.81 -8.31
C ALA A 12 -11.78 -13.21 -6.89
N ALA A 13 -11.99 -14.06 -5.88
CA ALA A 13 -12.09 -13.64 -4.49
C ALA A 13 -10.77 -13.10 -3.93
N GLU A 14 -9.63 -13.65 -4.38
CA GLU A 14 -8.30 -13.23 -3.91
C GLU A 14 -7.87 -11.85 -4.44
N TYR A 15 -8.53 -11.36 -5.51
CA TYR A 15 -8.34 -10.04 -6.11
C TYR A 15 -9.33 -8.96 -5.70
N GLN A 16 -10.26 -9.27 -4.80
CA GLN A 16 -11.26 -8.28 -4.40
C GLN A 16 -10.59 -7.06 -3.77
N LEU A 17 -10.86 -5.88 -4.34
CA LEU A 17 -10.38 -4.61 -3.81
C LEU A 17 -11.10 -4.29 -2.49
N PRO A 18 -10.41 -3.72 -1.49
CA PRO A 18 -11.00 -3.47 -0.17
C PRO A 18 -12.25 -2.59 -0.22
N ASP A 19 -13.30 -2.93 0.52
CA ASP A 19 -14.57 -2.16 0.60
C ASP A 19 -14.42 -0.73 1.09
N THR A 20 -13.36 -0.45 1.81
CA THR A 20 -13.00 0.89 2.26
C THR A 20 -12.53 1.80 1.13
N TRP A 21 -12.17 1.25 -0.05
CA TRP A 21 -11.67 2.05 -1.18
C TRP A 21 -12.78 2.88 -1.82
N GLN A 22 -12.48 4.17 -2.03
CA GLN A 22 -13.36 5.12 -2.71
C GLN A 22 -13.31 4.91 -4.22
N ASN A 23 -14.45 5.06 -4.90
CA ASN A 23 -14.54 5.07 -6.36
C ASN A 23 -13.89 3.84 -7.06
N LYS A 24 -14.01 2.64 -6.48
CA LYS A 24 -13.38 1.41 -7.02
C LYS A 24 -13.64 1.16 -8.51
N THR A 25 -14.81 1.58 -8.99
CA THR A 25 -15.32 1.32 -10.35
C THR A 25 -15.02 2.43 -11.34
N LYS A 26 -14.53 3.60 -10.89
CA LYS A 26 -14.12 4.67 -11.80
C LYS A 26 -12.69 4.39 -12.26
N ASP A 27 -12.45 4.48 -13.56
CA ASP A 27 -11.10 4.64 -14.08
C ASP A 27 -10.65 6.06 -13.74
N SER A 28 -10.01 6.18 -12.59
CA SER A 28 -9.45 7.42 -12.08
C SER A 28 -7.97 7.18 -11.84
N ASP A 29 -7.15 8.09 -12.35
CA ASP A 29 -5.71 8.12 -12.07
C ASP A 29 -5.42 8.61 -10.64
N GLN A 30 -6.43 9.05 -9.90
CA GLN A 30 -6.28 9.46 -8.51
C GLN A 30 -5.95 8.25 -7.63
N MET A 31 -4.74 8.23 -7.10
CA MET A 31 -4.29 7.17 -6.18
C MET A 31 -4.29 7.60 -4.71
N LEU A 32 -4.30 8.91 -4.41
CA LEU A 32 -4.26 9.44 -3.05
C LEU A 32 -5.62 9.94 -2.60
N TYR A 33 -6.08 9.43 -1.47
CA TYR A 33 -7.38 9.76 -0.89
C TYR A 33 -7.23 10.23 0.54
N ARG A 34 -7.49 11.51 0.77
CA ARG A 34 -7.36 12.12 2.09
C ARG A 34 -8.38 11.55 3.07
N LEU A 35 -7.88 11.05 4.20
CA LEU A 35 -8.73 10.54 5.28
C LEU A 35 -9.30 11.71 6.10
N LYS A 36 -10.57 11.58 6.50
CA LYS A 36 -11.19 12.52 7.45
C LYS A 36 -10.59 12.28 8.83
N ARG A 37 -10.27 13.36 9.55
CA ARG A 37 -9.71 13.28 10.92
C ARG A 37 -10.60 12.51 11.90
N SER A 38 -11.92 12.55 11.69
CA SER A 38 -12.92 11.83 12.47
C SER A 38 -13.08 10.34 12.09
N SER A 39 -12.44 9.88 11.02
CA SER A 39 -12.56 8.48 10.59
C SER A 39 -11.78 7.54 11.49
N THR A 40 -12.34 6.33 11.70
CA THR A 40 -11.69 5.26 12.48
C THR A 40 -10.32 4.89 11.92
N GLU A 41 -10.16 4.94 10.58
CA GLU A 41 -8.91 4.66 9.90
C GLU A 41 -7.84 5.70 10.24
N TYR A 42 -8.19 7.00 10.16
CA TYR A 42 -7.27 8.08 10.55
C TYR A 42 -6.79 7.94 11.99
N VAL A 43 -7.71 7.71 12.93
CA VAL A 43 -7.40 7.55 14.35
C VAL A 43 -6.51 6.33 14.59
N SER A 44 -6.76 5.23 13.88
CA SER A 44 -5.96 4.00 13.98
C SER A 44 -4.54 4.20 13.45
N CYS A 45 -4.38 4.82 12.28
CA CYS A 45 -3.07 5.16 11.72
C CYS A 45 -2.28 6.07 12.67
N LEU A 46 -2.93 7.11 13.21
CA LEU A 46 -2.28 8.04 14.14
C LEU A 46 -1.82 7.35 15.43
N LYS A 47 -2.62 6.41 15.96
CA LYS A 47 -2.25 5.62 17.15
C LYS A 47 -1.03 4.72 16.91
N GLN A 48 -0.82 4.25 15.69
CA GLN A 48 0.36 3.45 15.33
C GLN A 48 1.60 4.33 15.09
N PHE A 49 1.41 5.54 14.55
CA PHE A 49 2.46 6.50 14.23
C PHE A 49 2.98 7.27 15.48
N LYS A 50 3.05 6.65 16.65
CA LYS A 50 3.53 7.27 17.90
C LYS A 50 5.05 7.48 17.94
N LEU A 51 5.60 8.17 16.94
CA LEU A 51 6.90 8.81 17.04
C LEU A 51 6.70 10.17 17.75
N THR A 52 7.56 10.46 18.71
CA THR A 52 7.49 11.61 19.59
C THR A 52 7.62 12.94 18.82
N GLU A 53 6.76 13.90 19.16
CA GLU A 53 6.83 15.34 18.79
C GLU A 53 6.56 15.76 17.33
N VAL A 54 5.70 15.06 16.60
CA VAL A 54 5.30 15.47 15.24
C VAL A 54 3.82 15.85 15.12
N THR A 55 3.54 16.99 14.49
CA THR A 55 2.18 17.40 14.14
C THR A 55 1.79 16.83 12.79
N VAL A 56 0.83 15.90 12.76
CA VAL A 56 0.34 15.30 11.51
C VAL A 56 -0.57 16.28 10.75
N SER A 57 -0.11 16.75 9.59
CA SER A 57 -0.88 17.66 8.73
C SER A 57 -2.03 16.95 8.00
N ARG A 58 -1.77 15.78 7.44
CA ARG A 58 -2.74 14.91 6.75
C ARG A 58 -2.33 13.44 6.77
N ILE A 59 -3.30 12.57 6.56
CA ILE A 59 -3.10 11.15 6.27
C ILE A 59 -3.87 10.85 4.98
N GLU A 60 -3.22 10.19 4.03
CA GLU A 60 -3.78 9.86 2.73
C GLU A 60 -3.66 8.36 2.51
N ARG A 61 -4.78 7.72 2.15
CA ARG A 61 -4.81 6.32 1.77
C ARG A 61 -4.43 6.19 0.30
N ILE A 62 -3.52 5.27 0.02
CA ILE A 62 -3.11 4.92 -1.34
C ILE A 62 -4.06 3.85 -1.90
N GLN A 63 -4.63 4.10 -3.08
CA GLN A 63 -5.51 3.18 -3.81
C GLN A 63 -4.94 2.86 -5.19
N ASN A 64 -3.80 2.18 -5.24
CA ASN A 64 -3.20 1.71 -6.48
C ASN A 64 -3.59 0.26 -6.74
N LYS A 65 -4.57 0.04 -7.63
CA LYS A 65 -5.12 -1.30 -7.95
C LYS A 65 -4.02 -2.28 -8.37
N ARG A 66 -3.12 -1.84 -9.27
CA ARG A 66 -2.03 -2.67 -9.80
C ARG A 66 -1.10 -3.14 -8.69
N CYS A 67 -0.65 -2.22 -7.83
CA CYS A 67 0.23 -2.56 -6.71
C CYS A 67 -0.47 -3.46 -5.68
N PHE A 68 -1.76 -3.22 -5.40
CA PHE A 68 -2.52 -4.06 -4.46
C PHE A 68 -2.68 -5.50 -4.97
N ILE A 69 -3.04 -5.68 -6.24
CA ILE A 69 -3.17 -6.99 -6.89
C ILE A 69 -1.84 -7.77 -6.84
N GLN A 70 -0.74 -7.09 -7.15
CA GLN A 70 0.61 -7.70 -7.06
C GLN A 70 0.95 -8.08 -5.63
N TYR A 71 0.70 -7.19 -4.67
CA TYR A 71 0.91 -7.45 -3.25
C TYR A 71 0.15 -8.71 -2.79
N ARG A 72 -1.15 -8.80 -3.11
CA ARG A 72 -1.99 -9.96 -2.74
C ARG A 72 -1.46 -11.26 -3.31
N ALA A 73 -1.00 -11.26 -4.56
CA ALA A 73 -0.40 -12.43 -5.19
C ALA A 73 0.82 -12.93 -4.43
N HIS A 74 1.74 -12.01 -4.10
CA HIS A 74 2.92 -12.35 -3.30
C HIS A 74 2.58 -12.78 -1.87
N GLN A 75 1.62 -12.11 -1.23
CA GLN A 75 1.19 -12.43 0.12
C GLN A 75 0.63 -13.86 0.22
N ILE A 76 -0.22 -14.26 -0.73
CA ILE A 76 -0.81 -15.61 -0.78
C ILE A 76 0.26 -16.66 -1.05
N ASP A 77 1.14 -16.41 -2.02
CA ASP A 77 2.26 -17.31 -2.33
C ASP A 77 3.18 -17.51 -1.13
N PHE A 78 3.58 -16.42 -0.46
CA PHE A 78 4.42 -16.50 0.74
C PHE A 78 3.72 -17.20 1.89
N LYS A 79 2.44 -16.93 2.13
CA LYS A 79 1.68 -17.63 3.18
C LYS A 79 1.63 -19.13 2.92
N LYS A 80 1.43 -19.56 1.66
CA LYS A 80 1.44 -20.98 1.26
C LYS A 80 2.83 -21.60 1.46
N ARG A 81 3.89 -20.92 0.99
CA ARG A 81 5.28 -21.42 1.05
C ARG A 81 5.82 -21.49 2.48
N LEU A 82 5.54 -20.49 3.31
CA LEU A 82 6.04 -20.40 4.69
C LEU A 82 5.12 -21.06 5.71
N LYS A 83 3.90 -21.46 5.31
CA LYS A 83 2.85 -22.01 6.19
C LYS A 83 2.54 -21.12 7.39
N THR A 84 2.74 -19.81 7.26
CA THR A 84 2.50 -18.81 8.31
C THR A 84 2.18 -17.45 7.70
N ASN A 85 1.53 -16.58 8.47
CA ASN A 85 1.35 -15.18 8.07
C ASN A 85 2.58 -14.36 8.50
N SER A 86 3.33 -13.87 7.51
CA SER A 86 4.54 -13.06 7.72
C SER A 86 4.32 -11.56 7.49
N GLU A 87 3.08 -11.13 7.20
CA GLU A 87 2.74 -9.72 7.00
C GLU A 87 2.99 -8.90 8.26
N LYS A 88 3.65 -7.76 8.10
CA LYS A 88 3.90 -6.77 9.16
C LYS A 88 3.58 -5.39 8.65
N VAL A 89 3.02 -4.55 9.52
CA VAL A 89 2.84 -3.11 9.27
C VAL A 89 4.09 -2.40 9.77
N LEU A 90 4.78 -1.68 8.87
CA LEU A 90 6.03 -0.97 9.14
C LEU A 90 5.95 0.45 8.57
N PHE A 91 6.85 1.33 9.03
CA PHE A 91 6.97 2.70 8.54
C PHE A 91 8.18 2.84 7.60
N HIS A 92 8.03 3.67 6.57
CA HIS A 92 9.11 4.00 5.63
C HIS A 92 9.14 5.51 5.41
N GLY A 93 10.23 6.16 5.82
CA GLY A 93 10.50 7.56 5.50
C GLY A 93 11.19 7.68 4.14
N CYS A 94 10.80 8.66 3.33
CA CYS A 94 11.42 8.93 2.04
C CYS A 94 11.27 10.43 1.65
N ALA A 95 12.04 10.87 0.66
CA ALA A 95 11.90 12.19 0.06
C ALA A 95 10.61 12.31 -0.79
N ASP A 96 10.12 13.53 -1.01
CA ASP A 96 8.87 13.78 -1.76
C ASP A 96 8.88 13.19 -3.19
N THR A 97 10.02 13.26 -3.88
CA THR A 97 10.20 12.70 -5.22
C THR A 97 10.08 11.17 -5.24
N ALA A 98 10.66 10.52 -4.23
CA ALA A 98 10.53 9.07 -4.03
C ALA A 98 9.11 8.70 -3.64
N ALA A 99 8.44 9.48 -2.79
CA ALA A 99 7.06 9.24 -2.36
C ALA A 99 6.09 9.16 -3.56
N LYS A 100 6.16 10.12 -4.51
CA LYS A 100 5.35 10.10 -5.74
C LYS A 100 5.59 8.83 -6.55
N SER A 101 6.87 8.49 -6.76
CA SER A 101 7.26 7.28 -7.49
C SER A 101 6.77 6.00 -6.82
N ILE A 102 6.83 5.92 -5.48
CA ILE A 102 6.37 4.76 -4.71
C ILE A 102 4.84 4.61 -4.80
N VAL A 103 4.09 5.71 -4.71
CA VAL A 103 2.63 5.71 -4.85
C VAL A 103 2.20 5.17 -6.22
N GLU A 104 2.86 5.60 -7.29
CA GLU A 104 2.51 5.23 -8.68
C GLU A 104 3.03 3.83 -9.06
N ARG A 105 4.28 3.54 -8.72
CA ARG A 105 5.01 2.38 -9.24
C ARG A 105 5.17 1.24 -8.24
N GLY A 106 5.03 1.52 -6.95
CA GLY A 106 5.41 0.62 -5.86
C GLY A 106 6.87 0.81 -5.46
N PHE A 107 7.32 0.03 -4.47
CA PHE A 107 8.71 0.04 -4.03
C PHE A 107 9.64 -0.55 -5.11
N ASP A 108 10.74 0.14 -5.39
CA ASP A 108 11.84 -0.32 -6.21
C ASP A 108 13.13 -0.26 -5.40
N ARG A 109 13.98 -1.28 -5.51
CA ARG A 109 15.31 -1.31 -4.89
C ARG A 109 16.22 -0.20 -5.42
N GLY A 110 15.92 0.36 -6.61
CA GLY A 110 16.61 1.53 -7.15
C GLY A 110 16.45 2.80 -6.31
N TYR A 111 15.50 2.84 -5.37
CA TYR A 111 15.37 3.95 -4.40
C TYR A 111 16.22 3.77 -3.14
N ALA A 112 16.84 2.60 -2.94
CA ALA A 112 17.67 2.33 -1.77
C ALA A 112 19.08 2.90 -2.00
N GLY A 113 19.50 3.82 -1.14
CA GLY A 113 20.88 4.33 -1.14
C GLY A 113 21.20 5.40 -2.19
N THR A 114 20.19 5.90 -2.94
CA THR A 114 20.35 7.14 -3.70
C THR A 114 20.52 8.31 -2.73
N VAL A 115 21.76 8.73 -2.56
CA VAL A 115 22.13 10.01 -1.98
C VAL A 115 21.59 11.12 -2.89
N SER A 116 20.67 11.93 -2.37
CA SER A 116 20.32 13.23 -2.95
C SER A 116 21.37 14.26 -2.55
#